data_AF-A0A6A6RT89-F1
#
_entry.id   AF-A0A6A6RT89-F1
#
_cell.length_a   1.000
_cell.length_b   1.000
_cell.length_c   1.000
_cell.angle_alpha   90.00
_cell.angle_beta   90.00
_cell.angle_gamma   90.00
#
_symmetry.space_group_name_H-M   'P 1'
#
loop_
_entity.id
_entity.type
_entity.pdbx_description
1 polymer ?
#
loop_
_entity_poly.entity_id
_entity_poly.type
_entity_poly.pdbx_seq_one_letter_code
_entity_poly.pdbx_strand_id
1 'polypeptide(L)'
;MNQDSRAHAAASLAPRSRDITEVLNTITTTIGTHHAKTHTATSLVSQSQNIRDVLDTITATIENHLANRPFRFLDLPTEIRCMVYEKLLVVGKVYYGGTDFGKSYSIRYLDKAYYRKPSLKVLQVCKRVHQEAEPLYLSKNLFVLPLHWHLHKPFAKFNRPELRNSEDKHLFSDNAFGYLRNISFAIDFKDIILDPSSTYNHYEWTTGANTFEDFSPIQRLKRTHNALICRLKDEDESSDDAAWYHISRTLLAMSDERTSIKESAKLPMGHVEIDYTNSFCPLLCCRPMDAVYYHWIPFLRPASIDAIGARSKEEEEDILGNMTRYHNAMIEDRDDDHYIAEFDRDSFVAKYGLRFRKGMDSSRWARWKHDTPQRGIRKLEDL
;
A
#
# COMPACT_ATOMS: atom_id res chain seq x y z
N MET A 1 18.96 35.99 -0.76
CA MET A 1 19.79 35.51 0.37
C MET A 1 20.52 34.25 -0.08
N ASN A 2 21.85 34.37 -0.20
CA ASN A 2 22.89 33.38 -0.51
C ASN A 2 22.49 31.99 -1.03
N GLN A 3 22.55 31.85 -2.36
CA GLN A 3 22.88 30.60 -3.04
C GLN A 3 24.41 30.52 -3.15
N ASP A 4 25.04 29.70 -2.31
CA ASP A 4 26.34 29.07 -2.58
C ASP A 4 26.68 28.19 -1.39
N SER A 5 26.54 26.88 -1.55
CA SER A 5 27.23 25.80 -0.82
C SER A 5 26.40 24.51 -0.87
N ARG A 6 26.60 23.68 -1.92
CA ARG A 6 26.42 22.22 -1.85
C ARG A 6 26.92 21.54 -3.13
N ALA A 7 28.23 21.65 -3.35
CA ALA A 7 29.01 20.64 -4.04
C ALA A 7 29.93 19.98 -3.01
N HIS A 8 30.23 18.70 -3.19
CA HIS A 8 31.06 17.81 -2.34
C HIS A 8 30.32 17.00 -1.26
N ALA A 9 29.81 15.83 -1.66
CA ALA A 9 29.90 14.60 -0.86
C ALA A 9 29.58 13.37 -1.72
N ALA A 10 30.44 13.09 -2.70
CA ALA A 10 30.53 11.78 -3.36
C ALA A 10 31.93 11.23 -3.08
N ALA A 11 32.16 10.82 -1.83
CA ALA A 11 33.37 10.12 -1.44
C ALA A 11 33.11 8.61 -1.49
N SER A 12 33.80 7.98 -2.43
CA SER A 12 34.05 6.55 -2.63
C SER A 12 33.92 5.68 -1.36
N LEU A 13 32.98 4.75 -1.37
CA LEU A 13 32.93 3.60 -0.45
C LEU A 13 33.63 2.37 -1.09
N ALA A 14 34.91 2.55 -1.38
CA ALA A 14 35.94 1.51 -1.42
C ALA A 14 37.28 2.23 -1.22
N PRO A 15 37.94 2.08 -0.06
CA PRO A 15 38.86 0.94 0.12
C PRO A 15 39.09 0.55 1.60
N ARG A 16 38.96 -0.74 1.96
CA ARG A 16 39.56 -1.27 3.21
C ARG A 16 40.19 -2.66 3.08
N SER A 17 39.94 -3.40 2.01
CA SER A 17 40.66 -4.66 1.76
C SER A 17 42.04 -4.46 1.14
N ARG A 18 42.29 -3.34 0.44
CA ARG A 18 43.63 -3.01 -0.09
C ARG A 18 44.65 -2.74 1.03
N ASP A 19 44.21 -2.21 2.16
CA ASP A 19 45.05 -1.77 3.27
C ASP A 19 45.79 -2.95 3.95
N ILE A 20 45.11 -4.08 4.13
CA ILE A 20 45.71 -5.24 4.82
C ILE A 20 46.73 -5.94 3.91
N THR A 21 46.44 -6.10 2.62
CA THR A 21 47.37 -6.71 1.66
C THR A 21 48.60 -5.83 1.45
N GLU A 22 48.42 -4.50 1.44
CA GLU A 22 49.53 -3.53 1.31
C GLU A 22 50.41 -3.51 2.58
N VAL A 23 49.80 -3.57 3.78
CA VAL A 23 50.54 -3.71 5.04
C VAL A 23 51.30 -5.04 5.10
N LEU A 24 50.67 -6.15 4.71
CA LEU A 24 51.34 -7.47 4.67
C LEU A 24 52.48 -7.50 3.64
N ASN A 25 52.28 -6.92 2.46
CA ASN A 25 53.34 -6.80 1.44
C ASN A 25 54.49 -5.91 1.93
N THR A 26 54.19 -4.81 2.61
CA THR A 26 55.21 -3.92 3.18
C THR A 26 56.05 -4.65 4.24
N ILE A 27 55.40 -5.35 5.18
CA ILE A 27 56.09 -6.14 6.21
C ILE A 27 56.97 -7.23 5.58
N THR A 28 56.46 -7.95 4.57
CA THR A 28 57.21 -9.01 3.88
C THR A 28 58.44 -8.44 3.15
N THR A 29 58.31 -7.26 2.55
CA THR A 29 59.41 -6.58 1.82
C THR A 29 60.48 -6.00 2.77
N THR A 30 60.07 -5.47 3.92
CA THR A 30 60.99 -4.96 4.95
C THR A 30 61.79 -6.09 5.62
N ILE A 31 61.17 -7.26 5.82
CA ILE A 31 61.86 -8.45 6.36
C ILE A 31 62.86 -9.02 5.33
N GLY A 32 62.50 -9.04 4.04
CA GLY A 32 63.39 -9.51 2.96
C GLY A 32 64.64 -8.65 2.76
N THR A 33 64.56 -7.33 2.96
CA THR A 33 65.69 -6.40 2.76
C THR A 33 66.67 -6.38 3.93
N HIS A 34 66.24 -6.71 5.15
CA HIS A 34 67.11 -6.80 6.33
C HIS A 34 68.03 -8.04 6.37
N HIS A 35 67.76 -9.07 5.55
CA HIS A 35 68.51 -10.34 5.55
C HIS A 35 69.77 -10.35 4.67
N ALA A 36 70.08 -9.27 3.93
CA ALA A 36 71.17 -9.25 2.95
C ALA A 36 72.56 -8.88 3.52
N LYS A 37 72.71 -8.62 4.83
CA LYS A 37 74.02 -8.30 5.43
C LYS A 37 74.29 -9.11 6.71
N THR A 38 75.34 -9.93 6.61
CA THR A 38 76.21 -10.47 7.68
C THR A 38 75.73 -11.59 8.63
N HIS A 39 76.51 -12.69 8.60
CA HIS A 39 76.80 -13.69 9.65
C HIS A 39 75.99 -15.02 9.80
N THR A 40 76.77 -16.13 9.71
CA THR A 40 76.65 -17.49 10.32
C THR A 40 75.33 -18.27 10.23
N ALA A 41 75.41 -19.43 9.55
CA ALA A 41 74.30 -20.32 9.19
C ALA A 41 73.39 -20.78 10.35
N THR A 42 73.90 -20.91 11.58
CA THR A 42 73.10 -21.33 12.75
C THR A 42 72.16 -20.24 13.26
N SER A 43 72.49 -18.97 13.02
CA SER A 43 71.64 -17.81 13.39
C SER A 43 70.43 -17.68 12.47
N LEU A 44 70.62 -17.98 11.18
CA LEU A 44 69.59 -17.87 10.15
C LEU A 44 68.43 -18.87 10.35
N VAL A 45 68.73 -20.07 10.85
CA VAL A 45 67.69 -21.10 11.11
C VAL A 45 66.77 -20.64 12.24
N SER A 46 67.33 -20.17 13.35
CA SER A 46 66.57 -19.63 14.50
C SER A 46 65.76 -18.39 14.13
N GLN A 47 66.29 -17.53 13.25
CA GLN A 47 65.59 -16.35 12.75
C GLN A 47 64.43 -16.72 11.82
N SER A 48 64.60 -17.75 10.97
CA SER A 48 63.52 -18.26 10.11
C SER A 48 62.37 -18.89 10.89
N GLN A 49 62.66 -19.53 12.04
CA GLN A 49 61.65 -20.14 12.88
C GLN A 49 60.82 -19.07 13.60
N ASN A 50 61.47 -18.05 14.17
CA ASN A 50 60.78 -16.90 14.75
C ASN A 50 59.85 -16.18 13.75
N ILE A 51 60.28 -16.04 12.48
CA ILE A 51 59.42 -15.42 11.44
C ILE A 51 58.18 -16.27 11.18
N ARG A 52 58.32 -17.61 11.12
CA ARG A 52 57.18 -18.52 10.96
C ARG A 52 56.21 -18.44 12.14
N ASP A 53 56.73 -18.48 13.36
CA ASP A 53 55.91 -18.42 14.57
C ASP A 53 55.13 -17.09 14.66
N VAL A 54 55.73 -15.98 14.21
CA VAL A 54 55.06 -14.67 14.11
C VAL A 54 53.98 -14.67 13.04
N LEU A 55 54.22 -15.26 11.87
CA LEU A 55 53.22 -15.36 10.80
C LEU A 55 52.03 -16.23 11.21
N ASP A 56 52.27 -17.34 11.90
CA ASP A 56 51.22 -18.21 12.42
C ASP A 56 50.38 -17.48 13.49
N THR A 57 51.03 -16.72 14.37
CA THR A 57 50.35 -15.89 15.39
C THR A 57 49.48 -14.79 14.76
N ILE A 58 49.99 -14.10 13.72
CA ILE A 58 49.23 -13.08 13.00
C ILE A 58 48.02 -13.72 12.30
N THR A 59 48.21 -14.87 11.66
CA THR A 59 47.15 -15.60 10.95
C THR A 59 46.05 -16.04 11.91
N ALA A 60 46.41 -16.67 13.03
CA ALA A 60 45.46 -17.06 14.08
C ALA A 60 44.73 -15.84 14.70
N THR A 61 45.40 -14.71 14.85
CA THR A 61 44.80 -13.47 15.36
C THR A 61 43.79 -12.88 14.36
N ILE A 62 44.13 -12.90 13.07
CA ILE A 62 43.22 -12.47 11.99
C ILE A 62 42.01 -13.39 11.92
N GLU A 63 42.21 -14.71 11.97
CA GLU A 63 41.11 -15.69 11.97
C GLU A 63 40.21 -15.53 13.20
N ASN A 64 40.77 -15.37 14.40
CA ASN A 64 39.97 -15.07 15.60
C ASN A 64 39.24 -13.73 15.49
N HIS A 65 39.86 -12.71 14.89
CA HIS A 65 39.21 -11.43 14.69
C HIS A 65 38.09 -11.52 13.64
N LEU A 66 38.26 -12.32 12.59
CA LEU A 66 37.23 -12.60 11.59
C LEU A 66 36.09 -13.45 12.18
N ALA A 67 36.40 -14.43 13.03
CA ALA A 67 35.44 -15.25 13.75
C ALA A 67 34.64 -14.45 14.79
N ASN A 68 35.26 -13.45 15.42
CA ASN A 68 34.62 -12.59 16.42
C ASN A 68 34.03 -11.29 15.85
N ARG A 69 34.05 -11.09 14.52
CA ARG A 69 33.40 -9.92 13.94
C ARG A 69 31.89 -10.11 14.00
N PRO A 70 31.14 -9.12 14.54
CA PRO A 70 29.70 -9.19 14.52
C PRO A 70 29.22 -9.27 13.07
N PHE A 71 28.35 -10.23 12.82
CA PHE A 71 27.75 -10.44 11.52
C PHE A 71 27.03 -9.16 11.05
N ARG A 72 27.40 -8.68 9.86
CA ARG A 72 26.81 -7.47 9.28
C ARG A 72 25.66 -7.87 8.37
N PHE A 73 24.44 -7.52 8.76
CA PHE A 73 23.24 -7.87 8.01
C PHE A 73 23.27 -7.45 6.53
N LEU A 74 23.90 -6.32 6.19
CA LEU A 74 24.01 -5.85 4.80
C LEU A 74 25.06 -6.60 3.96
N ASP A 75 25.89 -7.44 4.58
CA ASP A 75 26.86 -8.30 3.90
C ASP A 75 26.19 -9.63 3.43
N LEU A 76 24.93 -9.89 3.84
CA LEU A 76 24.11 -10.96 3.27
C LEU A 76 23.85 -10.74 1.77
N PRO A 77 23.58 -11.80 0.99
CA PRO A 77 22.95 -11.65 -0.32
C PRO A 77 21.57 -10.99 -0.22
N THR A 78 21.16 -10.26 -1.27
CA THR A 78 19.89 -9.52 -1.29
C THR A 78 18.70 -10.46 -1.11
N GLU A 79 18.77 -11.66 -1.67
CA GLU A 79 17.75 -12.70 -1.60
C GLU A 79 17.47 -13.08 -0.14
N ILE A 80 18.52 -13.28 0.66
CA ILE A 80 18.40 -13.62 2.08
C ILE A 80 17.84 -12.42 2.86
N ARG A 81 18.26 -11.19 2.54
CA ARG A 81 17.67 -9.98 3.15
C ARG A 81 16.19 -9.86 2.84
N CYS A 82 15.78 -10.11 1.59
CA CYS A 82 14.38 -10.13 1.16
C CYS A 82 13.57 -11.16 1.94
N MET A 83 14.08 -12.37 2.17
CA MET A 83 13.41 -13.38 3.02
C MET A 83 13.16 -12.85 4.44
N VAL A 84 14.14 -12.14 5.02
CA VAL A 84 14.00 -11.50 6.34
C VAL A 84 12.95 -10.38 6.28
N TYR A 85 12.99 -9.52 5.27
CA TYR A 85 12.00 -8.45 5.09
C TYR A 85 10.58 -9.01 4.95
N GLU A 86 10.39 -10.07 4.17
CA GLU A 86 9.10 -10.73 4.01
C GLU A 86 8.58 -11.26 5.34
N LYS A 87 9.45 -11.89 6.14
CA LYS A 87 9.09 -12.37 7.47
C LYS A 87 8.75 -11.24 8.44
N LEU A 88 9.18 -10.00 8.21
CA LEU A 88 8.90 -8.87 9.11
C LEU A 88 7.73 -8.00 8.64
N LEU A 89 7.57 -7.83 7.33
CA LEU A 89 6.65 -6.85 6.73
C LEU A 89 5.42 -7.48 6.10
N VAL A 90 5.47 -8.75 5.69
CA VAL A 90 4.36 -9.39 5.00
C VAL A 90 3.52 -10.17 6.01
N VAL A 91 2.32 -9.66 6.26
CA VAL A 91 1.40 -10.09 7.32
C VAL A 91 0.05 -10.57 6.77
N GLY A 92 -0.20 -10.44 5.47
CA GLY A 92 -1.49 -10.79 4.86
C GLY A 92 -2.35 -9.54 4.73
N LYS A 93 -3.15 -9.22 5.76
CA LYS A 93 -3.94 -7.98 5.81
C LYS A 93 -3.30 -6.92 6.70
N VAL A 94 -3.16 -5.71 6.18
CA VAL A 94 -2.68 -4.53 6.90
C VAL A 94 -3.86 -3.62 7.20
N TYR A 95 -4.06 -3.32 8.48
CA TYR A 95 -5.10 -2.42 8.98
C TYR A 95 -4.46 -1.14 9.52
N TYR A 96 -4.97 0.02 9.10
CA TYR A 96 -4.47 1.32 9.54
C TYR A 96 -4.80 1.61 11.01
N GLY A 97 -3.87 2.27 11.71
CA GLY A 97 -4.09 2.72 13.09
C GLY A 97 -5.24 3.72 13.19
N GLY A 98 -5.92 3.78 14.34
CA GLY A 98 -7.06 4.68 14.55
C GLY A 98 -8.39 4.15 13.98
N THR A 99 -8.38 3.04 13.23
CA THR A 99 -9.60 2.33 12.82
C THR A 99 -10.25 1.55 13.95
N ASP A 100 -9.58 1.43 15.10
CA ASP A 100 -9.96 0.56 16.23
C ASP A 100 -11.09 1.14 17.11
N PHE A 101 -11.20 2.46 17.23
CA PHE A 101 -11.96 3.08 18.33
C PHE A 101 -13.47 3.19 18.11
N GLY A 102 -13.99 2.81 16.95
CA GLY A 102 -15.45 2.86 16.68
C GLY A 102 -15.95 1.87 15.64
N LYS A 103 -15.13 0.89 15.25
CA LYS A 103 -15.40 -0.01 14.11
C LYS A 103 -15.16 -1.49 14.44
N SER A 104 -14.96 -1.82 15.71
CA SER A 104 -14.75 -3.18 16.23
C SER A 104 -15.90 -4.15 15.94
N TYR A 105 -17.08 -3.64 15.58
CA TYR A 105 -18.27 -4.46 15.25
C TYR A 105 -18.54 -4.59 13.75
N SER A 106 -17.77 -3.94 12.88
CA SER A 106 -17.98 -4.11 11.44
C SER A 106 -17.34 -5.43 10.99
N ILE A 107 -18.10 -6.22 10.24
CA ILE A 107 -17.68 -7.55 9.72
C ILE A 107 -16.31 -7.46 9.03
N ARG A 108 -16.04 -6.34 8.35
CA ARG A 108 -14.76 -5.99 7.72
C ARG A 108 -13.52 -6.13 8.63
N TYR A 109 -13.67 -5.87 9.93
CA TYR A 109 -12.57 -5.90 10.90
C TYR A 109 -12.59 -7.15 11.78
N LEU A 110 -13.50 -8.09 11.55
CA LEU A 110 -13.65 -9.31 12.36
C LEU A 110 -12.33 -10.11 12.42
N ASP A 111 -11.67 -10.27 11.28
CA ASP A 111 -10.43 -11.04 11.21
C ASP A 111 -9.18 -10.26 11.65
N LYS A 112 -9.30 -8.99 12.07
CA LYS A 112 -8.15 -8.13 12.39
C LYS A 112 -7.24 -8.74 13.46
N ALA A 113 -7.82 -9.50 14.39
CA ALA A 113 -7.09 -10.19 15.45
C ALA A 113 -6.12 -11.27 14.91
N TYR A 114 -6.37 -11.85 13.73
CA TYR A 114 -5.55 -12.91 13.15
C TYR A 114 -4.30 -12.41 12.42
N TYR A 115 -4.19 -11.11 12.16
CA TYR A 115 -3.05 -10.55 11.43
C TYR A 115 -2.16 -9.75 12.36
N ARG A 116 -0.90 -10.15 12.53
CA ARG A 116 0.09 -9.36 13.29
C ARG A 116 0.30 -7.98 12.65
N LYS A 117 0.84 -7.03 13.43
CA LYS A 117 1.27 -5.73 12.90
C LYS A 117 2.60 -5.89 12.14
N PRO A 118 2.77 -5.30 10.95
CA PRO A 118 4.06 -5.33 10.24
C PRO A 118 5.10 -4.50 11.00
N SER A 119 6.35 -4.93 10.99
CA SER A 119 7.45 -4.24 11.69
C SER A 119 8.00 -3.06 10.87
N LEU A 120 7.22 -1.98 10.75
CA LEU A 120 7.54 -0.83 9.89
C LEU A 120 8.84 -0.09 10.27
N LYS A 121 9.38 -0.29 11.47
CA LYS A 121 10.68 0.26 11.88
C LYS A 121 11.83 -0.20 10.99
N VAL A 122 11.71 -1.36 10.33
CA VAL A 122 12.68 -1.84 9.34
C VAL A 122 12.82 -0.86 8.18
N LEU A 123 11.73 -0.21 7.75
CA LEU A 123 11.75 0.75 6.64
C LEU A 123 12.49 2.06 6.97
N GLN A 124 12.87 2.26 8.25
CA GLN A 124 13.54 3.44 8.75
C GLN A 124 15.03 3.22 9.04
N VAL A 125 15.57 2.01 8.79
CA VAL A 125 16.96 1.67 9.15
C VAL A 125 17.98 2.42 8.27
N CYS A 126 17.91 2.24 6.95
CA CYS A 126 18.73 2.96 5.99
C CYS A 126 18.11 2.93 4.58
N LYS A 127 18.64 3.74 3.65
CA LYS A 127 18.12 3.86 2.27
C LYS A 127 18.05 2.52 1.54
N ARG A 128 19.12 1.70 1.65
CA ARG A 128 19.18 0.39 0.99
C ARG A 128 18.11 -0.56 1.50
N VAL A 129 17.94 -0.66 2.83
CA VAL A 129 16.89 -1.49 3.45
C VAL A 129 15.51 -1.02 3.00
N HIS A 130 15.27 0.29 2.99
CA HIS A 130 14.00 0.86 2.53
C HIS A 130 13.68 0.48 1.08
N GLN A 131 14.64 0.68 0.16
CA GLN A 131 14.50 0.37 -1.27
C GLN A 131 14.23 -1.12 -1.54
N GLU A 132 14.82 -2.01 -0.76
CA GLU A 132 14.63 -3.47 -0.91
C GLU A 132 13.33 -3.95 -0.25
N ALA A 133 12.97 -3.40 0.91
CA ALA A 133 11.91 -3.93 1.76
C ALA A 133 10.52 -3.34 1.46
N GLU A 134 10.43 -2.07 1.09
CA GLU A 134 9.13 -1.41 0.82
C GLU A 134 8.37 -2.03 -0.37
N PRO A 135 9.01 -2.39 -1.50
CA PRO A 135 8.33 -3.10 -2.58
C PRO A 135 7.65 -4.39 -2.13
N LEU A 136 8.30 -5.17 -1.26
CA LEU A 136 7.75 -6.40 -0.70
C LEU A 136 6.56 -6.12 0.22
N TYR A 137 6.65 -5.08 1.05
CA TYR A 137 5.56 -4.64 1.91
C TYR A 137 4.31 -4.23 1.12
N LEU A 138 4.48 -3.43 0.07
CA LEU A 138 3.38 -2.89 -0.74
C LEU A 138 2.76 -3.92 -1.69
N SER A 139 3.56 -4.83 -2.24
CA SER A 139 3.10 -5.77 -3.27
C SER A 139 2.49 -7.06 -2.72
N LYS A 140 2.92 -7.52 -1.54
CA LYS A 140 2.51 -8.83 -0.99
C LYS A 140 1.44 -8.75 0.09
N ASN A 141 1.12 -7.56 0.59
CA ASN A 141 0.03 -7.37 1.55
C ASN A 141 -1.24 -6.85 0.87
N LEU A 142 -2.37 -7.13 1.51
CA LEU A 142 -3.67 -6.52 1.26
C LEU A 142 -3.89 -5.37 2.24
N PHE A 143 -4.03 -4.16 1.72
CA PHE A 143 -4.23 -2.94 2.51
C PHE A 143 -5.71 -2.67 2.72
N VAL A 144 -6.19 -2.84 3.95
CA VAL A 144 -7.58 -2.56 4.33
C VAL A 144 -7.71 -1.07 4.62
N LEU A 145 -8.17 -0.33 3.61
CA LEU A 145 -8.33 1.13 3.68
C LEU A 145 -9.42 1.49 4.71
N PRO A 146 -9.19 2.54 5.53
CA PRO A 146 -10.18 3.04 6.47
C PRO A 146 -11.39 3.64 5.72
N LEU A 147 -12.51 3.88 6.41
CA LEU A 147 -13.56 4.75 5.86
C LEU A 147 -13.00 6.16 5.66
N HIS A 148 -13.54 6.91 4.70
CA HIS A 148 -13.07 8.25 4.31
C HIS A 148 -11.63 8.30 3.83
N TRP A 149 -11.02 7.17 3.51
CA TRP A 149 -9.62 7.11 3.05
C TRP A 149 -9.36 8.01 1.83
N HIS A 150 -10.37 8.20 0.97
CA HIS A 150 -10.31 9.04 -0.21
C HIS A 150 -10.13 10.53 0.12
N LEU A 151 -10.63 11.00 1.27
CA LEU A 151 -10.44 12.38 1.74
C LEU A 151 -9.00 12.67 2.19
N HIS A 152 -8.21 11.63 2.47
CA HIS A 152 -6.86 11.79 3.01
C HIS A 152 -5.77 11.87 1.93
N LYS A 153 -6.15 12.14 0.67
CA LYS A 153 -5.22 12.22 -0.48
C LYS A 153 -4.16 11.10 -0.44
N PRO A 154 -4.60 9.84 -0.47
CA PRO A 154 -3.77 8.68 -0.15
C PRO A 154 -2.59 8.47 -1.11
N PHE A 155 -2.66 9.07 -2.30
CA PHE A 155 -1.68 8.96 -3.38
C PHE A 155 -1.13 10.32 -3.80
N ALA A 156 -0.92 11.28 -2.89
CA ALA A 156 -0.37 12.58 -3.28
C ALA A 156 1.09 12.45 -3.76
N LYS A 157 1.38 12.92 -4.98
CA LYS A 157 2.77 13.07 -5.45
C LYS A 157 3.41 14.32 -4.86
N PHE A 158 4.56 14.16 -4.21
CA PHE A 158 5.35 15.27 -3.67
C PHE A 158 6.09 16.05 -4.78
N ASN A 159 5.38 16.58 -5.77
CA ASN A 159 5.99 17.46 -6.76
C ASN A 159 6.08 18.92 -6.30
N ARG A 160 5.50 19.27 -5.14
CA ARG A 160 5.59 20.62 -4.55
C ARG A 160 5.90 20.54 -3.05
N PRO A 161 7.15 20.81 -2.62
CA PRO A 161 7.53 20.81 -1.21
C PRO A 161 6.85 21.90 -0.37
N GLU A 162 6.29 22.93 -1.01
CA GLU A 162 5.98 24.23 -0.41
C GLU A 162 4.59 24.33 0.24
N LEU A 163 3.71 23.34 0.06
CA LEU A 163 2.33 23.35 0.59
C LEU A 163 2.04 22.14 1.46
N ARG A 164 2.98 21.78 2.34
CA ARG A 164 2.72 20.78 3.38
C ARG A 164 1.85 21.40 4.47
N ASN A 165 0.53 21.31 4.32
CA ASN A 165 -0.33 21.39 5.48
C ASN A 165 0.03 20.20 6.38
N SER A 166 0.40 20.46 7.64
CA SER A 166 0.77 19.43 8.62
C SER A 166 -0.35 18.42 8.90
N GLU A 167 -1.56 18.72 8.43
CA GLU A 167 -2.77 17.93 8.60
C GLU A 167 -2.99 16.88 7.49
N ASP A 168 -2.32 17.00 6.33
CA ASP A 168 -2.45 16.05 5.22
C ASP A 168 -1.75 14.74 5.57
N LYS A 169 -2.48 13.81 6.19
CA LYS A 169 -2.00 12.46 6.53
C LYS A 169 -2.14 11.51 5.36
N HIS A 170 -1.09 11.37 4.56
CA HIS A 170 -1.04 10.38 3.47
C HIS A 170 -1.05 8.94 3.99
N LEU A 171 -1.76 8.06 3.29
CA LEU A 171 -1.81 6.62 3.62
C LEU A 171 -0.64 5.84 3.04
N PHE A 172 -0.05 6.31 1.95
CA PHE A 172 1.02 5.63 1.23
C PHE A 172 2.16 6.59 0.88
N SER A 173 3.35 6.00 0.65
CA SER A 173 4.48 6.70 0.03
C SER A 173 4.31 6.77 -1.49
N ASP A 174 5.13 7.58 -2.16
CA ASP A 174 5.19 7.63 -3.63
C ASP A 174 5.46 6.25 -4.28
N ASN A 175 6.09 5.34 -3.55
CA ASN A 175 6.38 4.00 -4.04
C ASN A 175 5.11 3.15 -4.22
N ALA A 176 3.97 3.52 -3.62
CA ALA A 176 2.70 2.83 -3.84
C ALA A 176 2.26 2.83 -5.31
N PHE A 177 2.55 3.89 -6.07
CA PHE A 177 2.24 3.93 -7.50
C PHE A 177 2.91 2.81 -8.30
N GLY A 178 4.10 2.37 -7.87
CA GLY A 178 4.84 1.29 -8.52
C GLY A 178 4.54 -0.09 -7.95
N TYR A 179 4.30 -0.19 -6.64
CA TYR A 179 4.33 -1.48 -5.93
C TYR A 179 3.03 -1.88 -5.24
N LEU A 180 2.05 -0.99 -5.05
CA LEU A 180 0.78 -1.36 -4.42
C LEU A 180 -0.01 -2.30 -5.34
N ARG A 181 -0.31 -3.50 -4.84
CA ARG A 181 -0.98 -4.56 -5.62
C ARG A 181 -2.34 -4.98 -5.11
N ASN A 182 -2.61 -4.82 -3.81
CA ASN A 182 -3.81 -5.38 -3.22
C ASN A 182 -4.43 -4.37 -2.27
N ILE A 183 -5.66 -3.96 -2.56
CA ILE A 183 -6.42 -3.04 -1.71
C ILE A 183 -7.76 -3.64 -1.35
N SER A 184 -8.25 -3.26 -0.17
CA SER A 184 -9.61 -3.53 0.28
C SER A 184 -10.20 -2.20 0.68
N PHE A 185 -11.33 -1.79 0.11
CA PHE A 185 -12.07 -0.59 0.51
C PHE A 185 -13.54 -0.91 0.73
N ALA A 186 -14.27 -0.03 1.38
CA ALA A 186 -15.70 -0.18 1.63
C ALA A 186 -16.46 0.90 0.88
N ILE A 187 -17.68 0.56 0.46
CA ILE A 187 -18.70 1.51 0.05
C ILE A 187 -19.63 1.64 1.27
N ASP A 188 -19.42 2.65 2.11
CA ASP A 188 -20.15 2.79 3.38
C ASP A 188 -21.06 4.01 3.34
N PHE A 189 -22.26 3.92 3.94
CA PHE A 189 -23.18 5.05 4.06
C PHE A 189 -22.53 6.23 4.80
N LYS A 190 -21.58 5.96 5.70
CA LYS A 190 -20.84 7.01 6.40
C LYS A 190 -20.05 7.87 5.42
N ASP A 191 -19.51 7.29 4.35
CA ASP A 191 -18.81 8.06 3.32
C ASP A 191 -19.73 9.11 2.67
N ILE A 192 -21.04 8.95 2.68
CA ILE A 192 -22.01 9.89 2.08
C ILE A 192 -22.18 11.16 2.92
N ILE A 193 -21.95 11.10 4.25
CA ILE A 193 -22.23 12.19 5.19
C ILE A 193 -20.95 12.98 5.44
N LEU A 194 -20.38 13.58 4.40
CA LEU A 194 -19.09 14.27 4.51
C LEU A 194 -19.16 15.79 4.44
N ASP A 195 -20.26 16.37 3.98
CA ASP A 195 -20.44 17.82 4.05
C ASP A 195 -21.49 18.22 5.11
N PRO A 196 -21.08 18.57 6.34
CA PRO A 196 -21.99 19.14 7.34
C PRO A 196 -22.51 20.53 6.94
N SER A 197 -21.90 21.21 5.97
CA SER A 197 -22.38 22.48 5.39
C SER A 197 -23.40 22.27 4.27
N SER A 198 -23.46 21.07 3.69
CA SER A 198 -24.61 20.53 2.97
C SER A 198 -25.70 20.12 3.96
N THR A 199 -25.99 21.00 4.94
CA THR A 199 -27.25 20.97 5.65
C THR A 199 -28.30 20.98 4.56
N TYR A 200 -29.01 19.86 4.39
CA TYR A 200 -30.13 19.67 3.47
C TYR A 200 -30.84 20.99 3.26
N ASN A 201 -30.47 21.70 2.18
CA ASN A 201 -30.61 23.13 2.19
C ASN A 201 -32.11 23.40 2.24
N HIS A 202 -32.55 23.97 3.35
CA HIS A 202 -33.90 24.47 3.55
C HIS A 202 -34.42 25.19 2.29
N TYR A 203 -33.50 25.83 1.56
CA TYR A 203 -33.70 26.39 0.23
C TYR A 203 -34.42 25.47 -0.78
N GLU A 204 -33.96 24.22 -0.99
CA GLU A 204 -34.61 23.26 -1.91
C GLU A 204 -36.02 22.89 -1.45
N TRP A 205 -36.29 22.97 -0.15
CA TRP A 205 -37.59 22.68 0.44
C TRP A 205 -38.53 23.89 0.42
N THR A 206 -37.99 25.11 0.35
CA THR A 206 -38.76 26.36 0.30
C THR A 206 -39.06 26.89 -1.09
N THR A 207 -38.29 26.50 -2.11
CA THR A 207 -38.47 27.02 -3.49
C THR A 207 -39.44 26.20 -4.34
N GLY A 208 -40.01 25.13 -3.80
CA GLY A 208 -41.05 24.34 -4.46
C GLY A 208 -42.43 25.01 -4.41
N ALA A 209 -43.31 24.64 -5.36
CA ALA A 209 -44.70 25.13 -5.42
C ALA A 209 -45.54 24.82 -4.16
N ASN A 210 -45.13 23.84 -3.36
CA ASN A 210 -45.66 23.56 -2.03
C ASN A 210 -44.56 23.83 -1.02
N THR A 211 -44.90 24.50 0.08
CA THR A 211 -43.95 24.71 1.18
C THR A 211 -43.65 23.37 1.86
N PHE A 212 -42.46 23.24 2.45
CA PHE A 212 -42.11 22.04 3.24
C PHE A 212 -43.19 21.67 4.27
N GLU A 213 -43.87 22.69 4.80
CA GLU A 213 -44.90 22.51 5.82
C GLU A 213 -46.17 21.82 5.30
N ASP A 214 -46.45 21.92 4.00
CA ASP A 214 -47.62 21.30 3.37
C ASP A 214 -47.48 19.78 3.22
N PHE A 215 -46.26 19.25 3.36
CA PHE A 215 -46.01 17.81 3.26
C PHE A 215 -46.27 17.11 4.59
N SER A 216 -46.92 15.95 4.51
CA SER A 216 -46.91 14.99 5.61
C SER A 216 -45.48 14.54 5.94
N PRO A 217 -45.19 14.10 7.18
CA PRO A 217 -43.86 13.59 7.55
C PRO A 217 -43.33 12.50 6.60
N ILE A 218 -44.19 11.62 6.10
CA ILE A 218 -43.82 10.56 5.15
C ILE A 218 -43.41 11.14 3.80
N GLN A 219 -44.11 12.16 3.30
CA GLN A 219 -43.75 12.84 2.05
C GLN A 219 -42.43 13.59 2.19
N ARG A 220 -42.19 14.26 3.34
CA ARG A 220 -40.92 14.91 3.64
C ARG A 220 -39.77 13.90 3.58
N LEU A 221 -39.91 12.77 4.30
CA LEU A 221 -38.91 11.70 4.31
C LEU A 221 -38.67 11.13 2.91
N LYS A 222 -39.72 10.86 2.13
CA LYS A 222 -39.60 10.35 0.76
C LYS A 222 -38.89 11.34 -0.17
N ARG A 223 -39.17 12.64 -0.02
CA ARG A 223 -38.51 13.68 -0.80
C ARG A 223 -37.04 13.82 -0.44
N THR A 224 -36.71 13.84 0.86
CA THR A 224 -35.32 13.82 1.33
C THR A 224 -34.58 12.58 0.85
N HIS A 225 -35.21 11.40 0.94
CA HIS A 225 -34.67 10.16 0.41
C HIS A 225 -34.32 10.27 -1.08
N ASN A 226 -35.29 10.67 -1.90
CA ASN A 226 -35.08 10.75 -3.34
C ASN A 226 -34.02 11.78 -3.71
N ALA A 227 -34.01 12.94 -3.06
CA ALA A 227 -32.97 13.96 -3.26
C ALA A 227 -31.57 13.42 -2.95
N LEU A 228 -31.43 12.65 -1.85
CA LEU A 228 -30.17 11.98 -1.51
C LEU A 228 -29.74 10.97 -2.56
N ILE A 229 -30.66 10.13 -3.04
CA ILE A 229 -30.36 9.15 -4.08
C ILE A 229 -29.99 9.85 -5.40
N CYS A 230 -30.69 10.92 -5.77
CA CYS A 230 -30.36 11.71 -6.95
C CYS A 230 -28.94 12.27 -6.85
N ARG A 231 -28.56 12.92 -5.74
CA ARG A 231 -27.19 13.44 -5.56
C ARG A 231 -26.11 12.36 -5.59
N LEU A 232 -26.41 11.15 -5.09
CA LEU A 232 -25.49 10.02 -5.20
C LEU A 232 -25.29 9.59 -6.66
N LYS A 233 -26.32 9.74 -7.49
CA LYS A 233 -26.33 9.37 -8.91
C LYS A 233 -25.95 10.51 -9.85
N ASP A 234 -26.00 11.77 -9.40
CA ASP A 234 -25.74 12.91 -10.25
C ASP A 234 -24.30 12.83 -10.75
N GLU A 235 -24.18 12.59 -12.05
CA GLU A 235 -22.91 12.48 -12.78
C GLU A 235 -22.30 13.85 -13.08
N ASP A 236 -22.98 14.94 -12.69
CA ASP A 236 -22.50 16.29 -12.96
C ASP A 236 -21.17 16.49 -12.23
N GLU A 237 -20.08 16.47 -13.00
CA GLU A 237 -18.69 16.55 -12.52
C GLU A 237 -18.42 17.81 -11.69
N SER A 238 -19.30 18.82 -11.81
CA SER A 238 -19.23 20.07 -11.03
C SER A 238 -19.67 19.92 -9.58
N SER A 239 -20.43 18.86 -9.26
CA SER A 239 -20.85 18.53 -7.91
C SER A 239 -19.73 17.75 -7.20
N ASP A 240 -18.89 18.47 -6.47
CA ASP A 240 -17.92 17.90 -5.50
C ASP A 240 -18.61 17.13 -4.34
N ASP A 241 -19.93 16.92 -4.38
CA ASP A 241 -20.73 16.36 -3.29
C ASP A 241 -20.93 14.83 -3.37
N ALA A 242 -20.63 14.19 -4.51
CA ALA A 242 -20.84 12.75 -4.68
C ALA A 242 -19.73 11.92 -4.00
N ALA A 243 -19.93 11.54 -2.74
CA ALA A 243 -18.93 10.82 -1.93
C ALA A 243 -18.34 9.55 -2.56
N TRP A 244 -19.16 8.70 -3.21
CA TRP A 244 -18.67 7.47 -3.84
C TRP A 244 -17.96 7.75 -5.16
N TYR A 245 -18.29 8.85 -5.83
CA TYR A 245 -17.52 9.34 -6.98
C TYR A 245 -16.09 9.71 -6.56
N HIS A 246 -15.88 10.31 -5.37
CA HIS A 246 -14.54 10.59 -4.85
C HIS A 246 -13.70 9.34 -4.60
N ILE A 247 -14.31 8.23 -4.21
CA ILE A 247 -13.63 6.93 -4.13
C ILE A 247 -13.10 6.53 -5.50
N SER A 248 -13.96 6.58 -6.53
CA SER A 248 -13.58 6.29 -7.92
C SER A 248 -12.48 7.22 -8.43
N ARG A 249 -12.62 8.54 -8.26
CA ARG A 249 -11.59 9.53 -8.62
C ARG A 249 -10.26 9.29 -7.93
N THR A 250 -10.28 8.93 -6.65
CA THR A 250 -9.05 8.66 -5.89
C THR A 250 -8.36 7.38 -6.39
N LEU A 251 -9.14 6.36 -6.76
CA LEU A 251 -8.61 5.16 -7.41
C LEU A 251 -8.05 5.47 -8.81
N LEU A 252 -8.72 6.32 -9.59
CA LEU A 252 -8.23 6.81 -10.88
C LEU A 252 -6.93 7.60 -10.74
N ALA A 253 -6.78 8.41 -9.69
CA ALA A 253 -5.54 9.11 -9.40
C ALA A 253 -4.38 8.14 -9.14
N MET A 254 -4.65 6.93 -8.65
CA MET A 254 -3.65 5.87 -8.55
C MET A 254 -3.23 5.36 -9.95
N SER A 255 -4.14 5.34 -10.93
CA SER A 255 -3.83 4.98 -12.32
C SER A 255 -3.18 6.09 -13.15
N ASP A 256 -3.36 7.36 -12.80
CA ASP A 256 -3.03 8.52 -13.65
C ASP A 256 -1.66 8.44 -14.36
N GLU A 257 -1.70 8.57 -15.68
CA GLU A 257 -0.59 8.58 -16.65
C GLU A 257 0.33 9.79 -16.48
N ARG A 258 -0.11 10.87 -15.81
CA ARG A 258 0.76 12.00 -15.43
C ARG A 258 1.86 11.57 -14.48
N THR A 259 1.77 10.37 -13.93
CA THR A 259 2.91 9.73 -13.31
C THR A 259 3.91 9.37 -14.41
N SER A 260 5.04 10.09 -14.49
CA SER A 260 6.16 9.95 -15.46
C SER A 260 6.77 8.53 -15.62
N ILE A 261 6.19 7.53 -14.98
CA ILE A 261 6.45 6.12 -15.19
C ILE A 261 5.73 5.72 -16.47
N LYS A 262 6.48 5.42 -17.53
CA LYS A 262 5.95 4.88 -18.79
C LYS A 262 4.91 3.80 -18.51
N GLU A 263 3.75 3.84 -19.18
CA GLU A 263 2.64 2.90 -18.99
C GLU A 263 3.07 1.43 -18.99
N SER A 264 4.09 1.09 -19.79
CA SER A 264 4.65 -0.26 -19.89
C SER A 264 5.32 -0.78 -18.61
N ALA A 265 5.69 0.10 -17.68
CA ALA A 265 6.28 -0.27 -16.39
C ALA A 265 5.23 -0.38 -15.27
N LYS A 266 3.98 0.05 -15.51
CA LYS A 266 2.93 -0.03 -14.50
C LYS A 266 2.32 -1.43 -14.50
N LEU A 267 2.82 -2.22 -13.57
CA LEU A 267 2.24 -3.51 -13.27
C LEU A 267 0.76 -3.35 -12.84
N PRO A 268 -0.13 -4.26 -13.26
CA PRO A 268 -1.55 -4.20 -12.94
C PRO A 268 -1.81 -4.34 -11.43
N MET A 269 -2.99 -3.90 -10.98
CA MET A 269 -3.45 -4.21 -9.63
C MET A 269 -3.66 -5.74 -9.53
N GLY A 270 -3.15 -6.37 -8.48
CA GLY A 270 -3.32 -7.81 -8.28
C GLY A 270 -4.72 -8.17 -7.76
N HIS A 271 -5.23 -7.40 -6.80
CA HIS A 271 -6.48 -7.72 -6.13
C HIS A 271 -7.21 -6.50 -5.58
N VAL A 272 -8.53 -6.52 -5.68
CA VAL A 272 -9.40 -5.53 -5.05
C VAL A 272 -10.51 -6.24 -4.27
N GLU A 273 -10.64 -5.96 -2.98
CA GLU A 273 -11.85 -6.29 -2.20
C GLU A 273 -12.73 -5.03 -2.08
N ILE A 274 -14.01 -5.13 -2.47
CA ILE A 274 -15.01 -4.08 -2.32
C ILE A 274 -16.07 -4.56 -1.34
N ASP A 275 -16.21 -3.88 -0.21
CA ASP A 275 -17.16 -4.26 0.84
C ASP A 275 -18.41 -3.38 0.80
N TYR A 276 -19.54 -4.02 0.47
CA TYR A 276 -20.86 -3.40 0.38
C TYR A 276 -21.72 -3.60 1.62
N THR A 277 -21.19 -4.25 2.68
CA THR A 277 -21.99 -4.63 3.86
C THR A 277 -22.80 -3.45 4.42
N ASN A 278 -22.24 -2.25 4.38
CA ASN A 278 -22.83 -1.00 4.88
C ASN A 278 -23.22 0.01 3.78
N SER A 279 -23.41 -0.42 2.52
CA SER A 279 -23.76 0.46 1.40
C SER A 279 -25.22 0.92 1.40
N PHE A 280 -25.69 1.46 2.51
CA PHE A 280 -27.04 2.00 2.63
C PHE A 280 -27.10 3.45 2.17
N CYS A 281 -28.30 3.90 1.81
CA CYS A 281 -28.57 5.32 1.75
C CYS A 281 -28.43 5.95 3.16
N PRO A 282 -28.28 7.28 3.28
CA PRO A 282 -28.14 7.95 4.58
C PRO A 282 -29.32 7.75 5.54
N LEU A 283 -30.50 7.41 5.01
CA LEU A 283 -31.71 7.09 5.79
C LEU A 283 -31.82 5.61 6.15
N LEU A 284 -30.85 4.78 5.77
CA LEU A 284 -30.76 3.34 6.03
C LEU A 284 -31.95 2.50 5.51
N CYS A 285 -32.75 3.03 4.58
CA CYS A 285 -33.94 2.34 4.08
C CYS A 285 -33.71 1.53 2.79
N CYS A 286 -32.68 1.86 2.00
CA CYS A 286 -32.33 1.16 0.76
C CYS A 286 -30.82 1.10 0.55
N ARG A 287 -30.39 0.41 -0.51
CA ARG A 287 -28.98 0.21 -0.91
C ARG A 287 -28.82 0.57 -2.39
N PRO A 288 -28.44 1.82 -2.73
CA PRO A 288 -28.39 2.30 -4.11
C PRO A 288 -27.12 1.83 -4.82
N MET A 289 -27.03 0.53 -5.16
CA MET A 289 -25.81 -0.05 -5.77
C MET A 289 -25.47 0.57 -7.13
N ASP A 290 -26.48 1.12 -7.79
CA ASP A 290 -26.38 1.82 -9.07
C ASP A 290 -25.74 3.20 -8.99
N ALA A 291 -25.59 3.77 -7.78
CA ALA A 291 -24.86 5.01 -7.57
C ALA A 291 -23.34 4.81 -7.38
N VAL A 292 -22.83 3.58 -7.42
CA VAL A 292 -21.40 3.30 -7.23
C VAL A 292 -20.67 3.39 -8.57
N TYR A 293 -19.67 4.26 -8.64
CA TYR A 293 -18.88 4.50 -9.85
C TYR A 293 -17.71 3.51 -9.98
N TYR A 294 -17.63 2.83 -11.13
CA TYR A 294 -16.62 1.81 -11.41
C TYR A 294 -15.63 2.18 -12.53
N HIS A 295 -15.59 3.44 -12.95
CA HIS A 295 -14.69 3.94 -14.01
C HIS A 295 -13.22 3.54 -13.79
N TRP A 296 -12.77 3.41 -12.55
CA TRP A 296 -11.40 3.02 -12.21
C TRP A 296 -11.00 1.59 -12.64
N ILE A 297 -11.95 0.68 -12.87
CA ILE A 297 -11.66 -0.74 -13.18
C ILE A 297 -10.81 -0.88 -14.46
N PRO A 298 -11.22 -0.30 -15.62
CA PRO A 298 -10.41 -0.30 -16.83
C PRO A 298 -8.97 0.19 -16.63
N PHE A 299 -8.76 1.20 -15.77
CA PHE A 299 -7.45 1.83 -15.59
C PHE A 299 -6.54 1.08 -14.60
N LEU A 300 -7.09 0.59 -13.49
CA LEU A 300 -6.33 -0.19 -12.50
C LEU A 300 -6.08 -1.63 -12.96
N ARG A 301 -6.90 -2.15 -13.88
CA ARG A 301 -6.80 -3.49 -14.45
C ARG A 301 -6.58 -4.56 -13.38
N PRO A 302 -7.47 -4.67 -12.38
CA PRO A 302 -7.30 -5.65 -11.31
C PRO A 302 -7.32 -7.07 -11.87
N ALA A 303 -6.39 -7.93 -11.45
CA ALA A 303 -6.42 -9.34 -11.87
C ALA A 303 -7.55 -10.13 -11.20
N SER A 304 -8.08 -9.65 -10.07
CA SER A 304 -9.20 -10.26 -9.35
C SER A 304 -9.98 -9.23 -8.52
N ILE A 305 -11.31 -9.31 -8.55
CA ILE A 305 -12.21 -8.50 -7.73
C ILE A 305 -13.05 -9.40 -6.84
N ASP A 306 -13.08 -9.13 -5.54
CA ASP A 306 -14.06 -9.74 -4.64
C ASP A 306 -15.05 -8.67 -4.18
N ALA A 307 -16.33 -8.84 -4.52
CA ALA A 307 -17.43 -8.04 -4.02
C ALA A 307 -18.04 -8.72 -2.79
N ILE A 308 -18.03 -8.04 -1.65
CA ILE A 308 -18.39 -8.63 -0.35
C ILE A 308 -19.67 -7.99 0.16
N GLY A 309 -20.59 -8.80 0.68
CA GLY A 309 -21.73 -8.29 1.45
C GLY A 309 -22.93 -7.82 0.63
N ALA A 310 -23.06 -8.30 -0.62
CA ALA A 310 -24.33 -8.28 -1.34
C ALA A 310 -25.37 -9.16 -0.61
N ARG A 311 -26.64 -8.75 -0.60
CA ARG A 311 -27.71 -9.39 0.20
C ARG A 311 -28.58 -10.34 -0.60
N SER A 312 -28.69 -10.14 -1.90
CA SER A 312 -29.52 -10.92 -2.81
C SER A 312 -28.83 -11.09 -4.16
N LYS A 313 -29.28 -12.07 -4.95
CA LYS A 313 -28.81 -12.25 -6.33
C LYS A 313 -29.13 -11.04 -7.22
N GLU A 314 -30.28 -10.42 -7.00
CA GLU A 314 -30.67 -9.18 -7.68
C GLU A 314 -29.64 -8.07 -7.43
N GLU A 315 -29.19 -7.91 -6.18
CA GLU A 315 -28.14 -6.94 -5.84
C GLU A 315 -26.78 -7.32 -6.47
N GLU A 316 -26.43 -8.60 -6.54
CA GLU A 316 -25.24 -9.08 -7.25
C GLU A 316 -25.32 -8.75 -8.76
N GLU A 317 -26.48 -8.95 -9.39
CA GLU A 317 -26.73 -8.64 -10.79
C GLU A 317 -26.68 -7.13 -11.06
N ASP A 318 -27.18 -6.30 -10.13
CA ASP A 318 -27.09 -4.84 -10.21
C ASP A 318 -25.63 -4.37 -10.12
N ILE A 319 -24.86 -4.89 -9.16
CA ILE A 319 -23.44 -4.55 -9.01
C ILE A 319 -22.66 -4.93 -10.28
N LEU A 320 -22.85 -6.16 -10.78
CA LEU A 320 -22.18 -6.64 -11.99
C LEU A 320 -22.62 -5.86 -13.24
N GLY A 321 -23.92 -5.57 -13.37
CA GLY A 321 -24.47 -4.77 -14.45
C GLY A 321 -23.84 -3.39 -14.51
N ASN A 322 -23.73 -2.71 -13.36
CA ASN A 322 -23.11 -1.39 -13.28
C ASN A 322 -21.59 -1.44 -13.55
N MET A 323 -20.87 -2.42 -13.01
CA MET A 323 -19.44 -2.60 -13.31
C MET A 323 -19.20 -2.81 -14.82
N THR A 324 -20.02 -3.62 -15.47
CA THR A 324 -19.91 -3.92 -16.91
C THR A 324 -20.25 -2.69 -17.75
N ARG A 325 -21.35 -1.98 -17.43
CA ARG A 325 -21.75 -0.74 -18.12
C ARG A 325 -20.64 0.30 -18.09
N TYR A 326 -20.08 0.58 -16.90
CA TYR A 326 -18.99 1.54 -16.76
C TYR A 326 -17.69 1.10 -17.42
N HIS A 327 -17.44 -0.21 -17.52
CA HIS A 327 -16.32 -0.73 -18.28
C HIS A 327 -16.44 -0.43 -19.77
N ASN A 328 -17.62 -0.68 -20.36
CA ASN A 328 -17.89 -0.44 -21.77
C ASN A 328 -17.87 1.05 -22.12
N ALA A 329 -18.50 1.89 -21.30
CA ALA A 329 -18.50 3.35 -21.51
C ALA A 329 -17.07 3.94 -21.58
N MET A 330 -16.16 3.48 -20.72
CA MET A 330 -14.77 3.96 -20.72
C MET A 330 -13.92 3.44 -21.91
N ILE A 331 -14.36 2.36 -22.55
CA ILE A 331 -13.70 1.84 -23.76
C ILE A 331 -14.14 2.67 -24.98
N GLU A 332 -15.43 3.01 -25.07
CA GLU A 332 -15.97 3.81 -26.17
C GLU A 332 -15.32 5.19 -26.27
N ASP A 333 -15.01 5.84 -25.14
CA ASP A 333 -14.35 7.15 -25.10
C ASP A 333 -12.88 7.14 -25.57
N ARG A 334 -12.24 5.97 -25.70
CA ARG A 334 -10.79 5.87 -25.98
C ARG A 334 -10.43 5.55 -27.43
N ASP A 335 -11.31 4.88 -28.18
CA ASP A 335 -10.99 4.40 -29.52
C ASP A 335 -11.85 5.08 -30.58
N ASP A 336 -11.30 6.12 -31.23
CA ASP A 336 -11.99 6.88 -32.29
C ASP A 336 -12.29 6.03 -33.56
N ASP A 337 -11.73 4.83 -33.73
CA ASP A 337 -11.86 4.08 -34.99
C ASP A 337 -11.87 2.54 -34.87
N HIS A 338 -11.79 1.96 -33.66
CA HIS A 338 -11.76 0.50 -33.49
C HIS A 338 -12.94 0.02 -32.65
N TYR A 339 -13.92 -0.61 -33.32
CA TYR A 339 -15.04 -1.28 -32.67
C TYR A 339 -14.52 -2.43 -31.78
N ILE A 340 -14.31 -2.15 -30.50
CA ILE A 340 -14.09 -3.20 -29.50
C ILE A 340 -15.44 -3.82 -29.20
N ALA A 341 -15.52 -5.14 -29.30
CA ALA A 341 -16.73 -5.88 -28.95
C ALA A 341 -17.15 -5.55 -27.51
N GLU A 342 -18.40 -5.16 -27.34
CA GLU A 342 -19.01 -4.88 -26.03
C GLU A 342 -18.73 -6.03 -25.07
N PHE A 343 -18.20 -5.75 -23.88
CA PHE A 343 -18.03 -6.79 -22.87
C PHE A 343 -19.41 -7.18 -22.34
N ASP A 344 -19.79 -8.45 -22.53
CA ASP A 344 -20.89 -9.03 -21.78
C ASP A 344 -20.49 -9.31 -20.31
N ARG A 345 -21.49 -9.62 -19.49
CA ARG A 345 -21.31 -9.86 -18.05
C ARG A 345 -20.37 -11.04 -17.78
N ASP A 346 -20.46 -12.12 -18.55
CA ASP A 346 -19.65 -13.33 -18.35
C ASP A 346 -18.17 -13.08 -18.70
N SER A 347 -17.94 -12.34 -19.78
CA SER A 347 -16.62 -11.88 -20.21
C SER A 347 -16.00 -10.95 -19.17
N PHE A 348 -16.79 -10.07 -18.54
CA PHE A 348 -16.32 -9.21 -17.46
C PHE A 348 -15.89 -10.04 -16.25
N VAL A 349 -16.72 -11.00 -15.82
CA VAL A 349 -16.41 -11.91 -14.70
C VAL A 349 -15.14 -12.72 -14.99
N ALA A 350 -15.00 -13.26 -16.20
CA ALA A 350 -13.83 -14.03 -16.62
C ALA A 350 -12.56 -13.17 -16.65
N LYS A 351 -12.63 -11.94 -17.18
CA LYS A 351 -11.51 -11.01 -17.29
C LYS A 351 -10.99 -10.53 -15.94
N TYR A 352 -11.90 -10.16 -15.04
CA TYR A 352 -11.57 -9.56 -13.75
C TYR A 352 -11.64 -10.54 -12.58
N GLY A 353 -11.87 -11.83 -12.84
CA GLY A 353 -12.02 -12.85 -11.81
C GLY A 353 -13.01 -12.45 -10.72
N LEU A 354 -14.13 -11.82 -11.11
CA LEU A 354 -15.10 -11.26 -10.16
C LEU A 354 -15.76 -12.37 -9.36
N ARG A 355 -15.81 -12.22 -8.04
CA ARG A 355 -16.53 -13.14 -7.15
C ARG A 355 -17.36 -12.39 -6.12
N PHE A 356 -18.60 -12.81 -5.97
CA PHE A 356 -19.44 -12.38 -4.85
C PHE A 356 -19.19 -13.27 -3.65
N ARG A 357 -19.03 -12.65 -2.47
CA ARG A 357 -18.83 -13.32 -1.20
C ARG A 357 -19.77 -12.76 -0.14
N LYS A 358 -20.23 -13.62 0.76
CA LYS A 358 -20.93 -13.15 1.96
C LYS A 358 -19.94 -12.48 2.89
N GLY A 359 -20.41 -11.53 3.71
CA GLY A 359 -19.55 -10.82 4.66
C GLY A 359 -18.78 -11.74 5.60
N MET A 360 -19.36 -12.88 5.96
CA MET A 360 -18.77 -13.86 6.88
C MET A 360 -17.88 -14.89 6.17
N ASP A 361 -17.83 -14.90 4.84
CA ASP A 361 -17.04 -15.89 4.11
C ASP A 361 -15.55 -15.57 4.28
N SER A 362 -14.77 -16.61 4.57
CA SER A 362 -13.33 -16.48 4.71
C SER A 362 -12.73 -15.91 3.42
N SER A 363 -12.13 -14.73 3.54
CA SER A 363 -11.29 -14.14 2.51
C SER A 363 -10.21 -15.14 2.05
N ARG A 364 -9.77 -15.07 0.78
CA ARG A 364 -8.56 -15.80 0.35
C ARG A 364 -7.31 -15.39 1.15
N TRP A 365 -7.40 -14.25 1.83
CA TRP A 365 -6.40 -13.73 2.76
C TRP A 365 -6.69 -14.11 4.20
N ALA A 366 -7.87 -14.67 4.50
CA ALA A 366 -8.22 -15.15 5.83
C ALA A 366 -7.20 -16.19 6.28
N ARG A 367 -6.69 -16.02 7.50
CA ARG A 367 -5.75 -16.95 8.13
C ARG A 367 -4.51 -17.26 7.29
N TRP A 368 -4.09 -16.32 6.43
CA TRP A 368 -3.04 -16.50 5.40
C TRP A 368 -1.73 -17.16 5.89
N LYS A 369 -1.46 -17.20 7.19
CA LYS A 369 -0.38 -17.99 7.81
C LYS A 369 -0.67 -18.55 9.21
N HIS A 370 -1.84 -18.25 9.79
CA HIS A 370 -2.09 -18.46 11.20
C HIS A 370 -3.56 -18.80 11.45
N ASP A 371 -3.81 -19.97 12.04
CA ASP A 371 -5.14 -20.39 12.48
C ASP A 371 -5.52 -19.78 13.84
N THR A 372 -4.54 -19.21 14.56
CA THR A 372 -4.73 -18.59 15.87
C THR A 372 -4.60 -17.06 15.79
N PRO A 373 -5.37 -16.30 16.60
CA PRO A 373 -5.24 -14.85 16.72
C PRO A 373 -3.79 -14.44 17.05
N GLN A 374 -3.26 -13.46 16.31
CA GLN A 374 -1.89 -12.94 16.45
C GLN A 374 -1.83 -11.61 17.20
N ARG A 375 -2.98 -10.98 17.44
CA ARG A 375 -3.13 -9.83 18.33
C ARG A 375 -3.79 -10.33 19.60
N GLY A 376 -3.34 -9.84 20.75
CA GLY A 376 -4.06 -10.06 21.99
C GLY A 376 -5.51 -9.63 21.78
N ILE A 377 -6.43 -10.59 21.88
CA ILE A 377 -7.84 -10.29 22.06
C ILE A 377 -7.85 -9.56 23.41
N ARG A 378 -8.00 -8.23 23.40
CA ARG A 378 -8.42 -7.56 24.64
C ARG A 378 -9.70 -8.28 25.03
N LYS A 379 -9.73 -8.87 26.23
CA LYS A 379 -10.93 -9.57 26.67
C LYS A 379 -12.08 -8.57 26.56
N LEU A 380 -13.25 -9.03 26.13
CA LEU A 380 -14.44 -8.16 26.09
C LEU A 380 -14.73 -7.53 27.46
N GLU A 381 -14.20 -8.11 28.53
CA GLU A 381 -14.26 -7.63 29.92
C GLU A 381 -13.36 -6.40 30.19
N ASP A 382 -12.40 -6.08 29.31
CA ASP A 382 -11.48 -4.93 29.43
C ASP A 382 -11.95 -3.69 28.62
N LEU A 383 -13.15 -3.75 28.02
CA LEU A 383 -13.81 -2.68 27.25
C LEU A 383 -15.13 -2.30 27.92
#